data_AF-A0A849UKT4-F1
#
_entry.id   AF-A0A849UKT4-F1
#
_cell.length_a   1.000
_cell.length_b   1.000
_cell.length_c   1.000
_cell.angle_alpha   90.00
_cell.angle_beta   90.00
_cell.angle_gamma   90.00
#
_symmetry.space_group_name_H-M   'P 1'
#
loop_
_entity.id
_entity.type
_entity.pdbx_description
1 polymer ?
#
loop_
_entity_poly.entity_id
_entity_poly.type
_entity_poly.pdbx_seq_one_letter_code
_entity_poly.pdbx_strand_id
1 'polypeptide(L)'
;MNKPLILLTVLVLAGCSSTPKPADYPVSPMMATAYAEGAMTITWKAESNQTYTVYYTDVPYGTKPDWKTLPQATNLRGAGKQVTISDKVAPDSLRRYLLLRGDQKPY
;
A
#
# COMPACT_ATOMS: atom_id res chain seq x y z
N MET A 1 -60.72 -6.42 -35.46
CA MET A 1 -59.95 -5.16 -35.35
C MET A 1 -58.72 -5.52 -34.53
N ASN A 2 -57.65 -5.96 -35.20
CA ASN A 2 -56.58 -6.76 -34.59
C ASN A 2 -55.33 -5.89 -34.46
N LYS A 3 -54.88 -5.63 -33.22
CA LYS A 3 -53.62 -4.93 -32.92
C LYS A 3 -52.46 -5.92 -32.96
N PRO A 4 -51.37 -5.67 -33.71
CA PRO A 4 -50.12 -6.35 -33.43
C PRO A 4 -49.38 -5.63 -32.30
N LEU A 5 -49.22 -6.35 -31.19
CA LEU A 5 -48.46 -6.00 -30.00
C LEU A 5 -46.96 -6.00 -30.36
N ILE A 6 -46.32 -4.83 -30.35
CA ILE A 6 -44.88 -4.67 -30.55
C ILE A 6 -44.17 -5.19 -29.30
N LEU A 7 -43.47 -6.32 -29.45
CA LEU A 7 -42.67 -6.93 -28.40
C LEU A 7 -41.34 -6.17 -28.28
N LEU A 8 -41.23 -5.25 -27.32
CA LEU A 8 -40.01 -4.51 -27.02
C LEU A 8 -39.09 -5.42 -26.19
N THR A 9 -38.06 -6.00 -26.81
CA THR A 9 -37.02 -6.77 -26.12
C THR A 9 -36.08 -5.81 -25.39
N VAL A 10 -36.28 -5.63 -24.09
CA VAL A 10 -35.38 -4.86 -23.22
C VAL A 10 -34.15 -5.71 -22.93
N LEU A 11 -33.03 -5.39 -23.60
CA LEU A 11 -31.72 -5.98 -23.32
C LEU A 11 -31.12 -5.31 -22.07
N VAL A 12 -31.37 -5.88 -20.89
CA VAL A 12 -30.71 -5.44 -19.65
C VAL A 12 -29.29 -5.98 -19.66
N LEU A 13 -28.34 -5.15 -20.12
CA LEU A 13 -26.91 -5.36 -19.88
C LEU A 13 -26.67 -5.19 -18.39
N ALA A 14 -26.75 -6.29 -17.63
CA ALA A 14 -26.21 -6.37 -16.28
C ALA A 14 -24.69 -6.24 -16.37
N GLY A 15 -24.21 -5.00 -16.44
CA GLY A 15 -22.80 -4.70 -16.26
C GLY A 15 -22.43 -5.09 -14.83
N CYS A 16 -21.76 -6.24 -14.68
CA CYS A 16 -21.02 -6.51 -13.45
C CYS A 16 -19.97 -5.41 -13.32
N SER A 17 -20.25 -4.37 -12.55
CA SER A 17 -19.20 -3.51 -12.03
C SER A 17 -18.49 -4.34 -10.98
N SER A 18 -17.47 -5.09 -11.39
CA SER A 18 -16.47 -5.59 -10.45
C SER A 18 -15.73 -4.36 -9.95
N THR A 19 -16.26 -3.71 -8.92
CA THR A 19 -15.50 -2.73 -8.16
C THR A 19 -14.26 -3.46 -7.66
N PRO A 20 -13.04 -3.03 -8.05
CA PRO A 20 -11.84 -3.61 -7.49
C PRO A 20 -11.92 -3.38 -5.98
N LYS A 21 -12.10 -4.45 -5.21
CA LYS A 21 -11.97 -4.38 -3.76
C LYS A 21 -10.56 -3.81 -3.51
N PRO A 22 -10.39 -2.75 -2.71
CA PRO A 22 -9.06 -2.37 -2.25
C PRO A 22 -8.40 -3.63 -1.72
N ALA A 23 -7.30 -4.05 -2.32
CA ALA A 23 -6.65 -5.27 -1.91
C ALA A 23 -6.28 -5.10 -0.44
N ASP A 24 -6.91 -5.92 0.42
CA ASP A 24 -6.54 -6.09 1.83
C ASP A 24 -5.17 -6.78 1.85
N TYR A 25 -4.12 -6.06 1.49
CA TYR A 25 -2.77 -6.57 1.63
C TYR A 25 -2.50 -6.70 3.13
N PRO A 26 -2.04 -7.87 3.61
CA PRO A 26 -1.57 -7.99 4.98
C PRO A 26 -0.36 -7.06 5.14
N VAL A 27 -0.61 -5.85 5.63
CA VAL A 27 0.45 -4.90 5.99
C VAL A 27 1.21 -5.51 7.16
N SER A 28 2.53 -5.61 7.01
CA SER A 28 3.34 -6.15 8.10
C SER A 28 3.39 -5.13 9.23
N PRO A 29 3.23 -5.56 10.50
CA PRO A 29 3.35 -4.64 11.63
C PRO A 29 4.75 -4.03 11.66
N MET A 30 4.79 -2.70 11.63
CA MET A 30 5.99 -1.89 11.64
C MET A 30 5.77 -0.73 12.60
N MET A 31 6.85 -0.29 13.24
CA MET A 31 6.89 0.95 14.01
C MET A 31 7.77 1.97 13.29
N ALA A 32 7.33 3.22 13.26
CA ALA A 32 8.13 4.34 12.79
C ALA A 32 8.12 5.43 13.88
N THR A 33 9.30 5.89 14.29
CA THR A 33 9.48 6.88 15.37
C THR A 33 10.35 8.02 14.90
N ALA A 34 9.88 9.25 15.09
CA ALA A 34 10.60 10.47 14.72
C ALA A 34 11.56 10.94 15.82
N TYR A 35 12.69 11.51 15.43
CA TYR A 35 13.67 12.15 16.31
C TYR A 35 13.81 13.64 15.99
N ALA A 36 14.29 14.42 16.97
CA ALA A 36 14.32 15.89 16.94
C ALA A 36 15.13 16.52 15.78
N GLU A 37 15.93 15.73 15.07
CA GLU A 37 16.85 16.15 14.00
C GLU A 37 16.41 15.71 12.59
N GLY A 38 15.14 15.33 12.42
CA GLY A 38 14.60 14.89 11.14
C GLY A 38 15.02 13.47 10.74
N ALA A 39 15.50 12.68 11.70
CA ALA A 39 15.70 11.25 11.49
C ALA A 39 14.42 10.48 11.88
N MET A 40 14.01 9.53 11.04
CA MET A 40 12.94 8.59 11.32
C MET A 40 13.52 7.18 11.45
N THR A 41 13.37 6.56 12.61
CA THR A 41 13.73 5.16 12.79
C THR A 41 12.53 4.29 12.46
N ILE A 42 12.75 3.29 11.62
CA ILE A 42 11.76 2.35 11.13
C ILE A 42 12.17 0.96 11.58
N THR A 43 11.27 0.24 12.21
CA THR A 43 11.57 -1.05 12.83
C THR A 43 10.46 -2.07 12.62
N TRP A 44 10.82 -3.30 12.29
CA TRP A 44 9.90 -4.43 12.21
C TRP A 44 10.59 -5.76 12.57
N LYS A 45 9.79 -6.77 12.91
CA LYS A 45 10.28 -8.15 13.06
C LYS A 45 10.22 -8.84 11.68
N ALA A 46 11.37 -9.15 11.10
CA ALA A 46 11.45 -9.80 9.81
C ALA A 46 11.43 -11.34 9.97
N GLU A 47 10.51 -12.00 9.30
CA GLU A 47 10.42 -13.47 9.27
C GLU A 47 11.53 -14.04 8.37
N SER A 48 12.06 -15.21 8.75
CA SER A 48 13.10 -15.89 7.94
C SER A 48 12.57 -16.24 6.55
N ASN A 49 13.40 -16.05 5.53
CA ASN A 49 13.08 -16.35 4.12
C ASN A 49 11.94 -15.52 3.50
N GLN A 50 11.44 -14.51 4.20
CA GLN A 50 10.57 -13.49 3.61
C GLN A 50 11.42 -12.33 3.08
N THR A 51 10.97 -11.67 2.02
CA THR A 51 11.57 -10.43 1.53
C THR A 51 10.67 -9.25 1.84
N TYR A 52 11.27 -8.11 2.14
CA TYR A 52 10.55 -6.92 2.58
C TYR A 52 10.98 -5.71 1.76
N THR A 53 10.00 -4.88 1.39
CA THR A 53 10.25 -3.55 0.82
C THR A 53 9.48 -2.52 1.64
N VAL A 54 10.20 -1.49 2.08
CA VAL A 54 9.62 -0.31 2.72
C VAL A 54 9.35 0.71 1.63
N TYR A 55 8.10 1.14 1.56
CA TYR A 55 7.66 2.26 0.75
C TYR A 55 7.43 3.46 1.65
N TYR A 56 7.54 4.65 1.07
CA TYR A 56 7.23 5.90 1.73
C TYR A 56 6.44 6.84 0.83
N THR A 57 5.76 7.80 1.44
CA THR A 57 5.11 8.89 0.72
C THR A 57 5.04 10.14 1.61
N ASP A 58 5.08 11.32 1.01
CA ASP A 58 4.98 12.61 1.72
C ASP A 58 3.60 13.26 1.57
N VAL A 59 2.69 12.63 0.81
CA VAL A 59 1.33 13.17 0.66
C VAL A 59 0.54 12.98 1.95
N PRO A 60 -0.35 13.93 2.31
CA PRO A 60 -1.21 13.83 3.48
C PRO A 60 -2.16 12.62 3.44
N TYR A 61 -2.69 12.26 4.61
CA TYR A 61 -3.83 11.33 4.69
C TYR A 61 -5.05 11.87 3.93
N GLY A 62 -5.84 10.95 3.35
CA GLY A 62 -7.00 11.30 2.52
C GLY A 62 -6.66 11.67 1.07
N THR A 63 -5.38 11.88 0.74
CA THR A 63 -4.91 12.03 -0.64
C THR A 63 -4.44 10.70 -1.19
N LYS A 64 -4.67 10.44 -2.48
CA LYS A 64 -4.11 9.25 -3.14
C LYS A 64 -2.58 9.26 -2.98
N PRO A 65 -1.99 8.22 -2.35
CA PRO A 65 -0.57 8.21 -2.10
C PRO A 65 0.23 8.01 -3.40
N ASP A 66 1.34 8.73 -3.52
CA ASP A 66 2.39 8.44 -4.50
C ASP A 66 3.52 7.70 -3.75
N TRP A 67 3.42 6.38 -3.72
CA TRP A 67 4.35 5.54 -2.97
C TRP A 67 5.66 5.36 -3.71
N LYS A 68 6.76 5.64 -3.01
CA LYS A 68 8.13 5.50 -3.50
C LYS A 68 8.85 4.45 -2.67
N THR A 69 9.77 3.69 -3.27
CA THR A 69 10.60 2.76 -2.52
C THR A 69 11.63 3.53 -1.69
N LEU A 70 11.82 3.11 -0.44
CA LEU A 70 12.93 3.57 0.38
C LEU A 70 14.20 2.82 -0.07
N PRO A 71 15.22 3.49 -0.65
CA PRO A 71 16.29 2.79 -1.37
C PRO A 71 17.07 1.78 -0.53
N GLN A 72 17.38 2.14 0.72
CA GLN A 72 18.09 1.29 1.68
C GLN A 72 17.26 0.12 2.21
N ALA A 73 15.96 0.06 1.91
CA ALA A 73 15.04 -0.95 2.41
C ALA A 73 14.19 -1.55 1.30
N THR A 74 14.84 -1.90 0.20
CA THR A 74 14.25 -2.62 -0.94
C THR A 74 14.74 -4.06 -0.96
N ASN A 75 13.82 -5.02 -1.11
CA ASN A 75 14.11 -6.47 -1.18
C ASN A 75 15.00 -6.99 -0.02
N LEU A 76 14.79 -6.47 1.19
CA LEU A 76 15.51 -6.92 2.37
C LEU A 76 15.09 -8.33 2.74
N ARG A 77 16.04 -9.27 2.75
CA ARG A 77 15.79 -10.65 3.17
C ARG A 77 15.70 -10.72 4.70
N GLY A 78 14.58 -11.20 5.19
CA GLY A 78 14.35 -11.46 6.60
C GLY A 78 15.16 -12.64 7.10
N ALA A 79 15.69 -12.47 8.30
CA ALA A 79 16.55 -13.44 8.99
C ALA A 79 15.96 -13.91 10.33
N GLY A 80 14.64 -13.75 10.53
CA GLY A 80 13.97 -14.12 11.78
C GLY A 80 14.20 -13.15 12.95
N LYS A 81 14.76 -11.96 12.68
CA LYS A 81 15.17 -10.97 13.67
C LYS A 81 14.58 -9.60 13.40
N GLN A 82 14.70 -8.72 14.39
CA GLN A 82 14.35 -7.31 14.22
C GLN A 82 15.27 -6.65 13.19
N VAL A 83 14.67 -5.86 12.32
CA VAL A 83 15.35 -5.00 11.36
C VAL A 83 15.06 -3.56 11.74
N THR A 84 16.10 -2.74 11.73
CA THR A 84 16.04 -1.31 12.01
C THR A 84 16.73 -0.56 10.88
N ILE A 85 16.07 0.45 10.34
CA ILE A 85 16.62 1.36 9.33
C ILE A 85 16.34 2.81 9.77
N SER A 86 17.12 3.76 9.25
CA SER A 86 16.95 5.19 9.52
C SER A 86 16.71 5.95 8.22
N ASP A 87 15.62 6.68 8.12
CA ASP A 87 15.31 7.56 7.00
C ASP A 87 15.54 9.03 7.39
N LYS A 88 16.05 9.84 6.47
CA LYS A 88 16.20 11.27 6.67
C LYS A 88 14.98 11.99 6.09
N VAL A 89 14.35 12.80 6.92
CA VAL A 89 13.06 13.42 6.67
C VAL A 89 13.15 14.91 6.99
N ALA A 90 12.56 15.76 6.15
CA ALA A 90 12.46 17.17 6.47
C ALA A 90 11.58 17.37 7.73
N PRO A 91 11.89 18.33 8.63
CA PRO A 91 11.16 18.53 9.88
C PRO A 91 9.64 18.67 9.74
N ASP A 92 9.18 19.28 8.64
CA ASP A 92 7.74 19.51 8.38
C ASP A 92 7.12 18.46 7.45
N SER A 93 7.80 17.36 7.18
CA SER A 93 7.27 16.34 6.27
C SER A 93 6.14 15.54 6.91
N LEU A 94 5.07 15.30 6.15
CA LEU A 94 4.01 14.35 6.48
C LEU A 94 4.37 12.92 6.05
N ARG A 95 5.64 12.55 6.21
CA ARG A 95 6.21 11.29 5.75
C ARG A 95 5.48 10.10 6.38
N ARG A 96 4.95 9.22 5.53
CA ARG A 96 4.29 7.96 5.89
C ARG A 96 5.06 6.79 5.32
N TYR A 97 4.93 5.63 5.96
CA TYR A 97 5.61 4.40 5.57
C TYR A 97 4.65 3.23 5.41
N LEU A 98 5.02 2.31 4.53
CA LEU A 98 4.32 1.07 4.29
C LEU A 98 5.33 -0.07 4.13
N LEU A 99 5.16 -1.15 4.89
CA LEU A 99 6.00 -2.34 4.81
C LEU A 99 5.24 -3.46 4.11
N LEU A 100 5.74 -3.88 2.95
CA LEU A 100 5.16 -4.97 2.15
C LEU A 100 6.12 -6.15 2.04
N ARG A 101 5.56 -7.35 1.86
CA ARG A 101 6.29 -8.61 1.71
C ARG A 101 6.36 -9.06 0.26
N GLY A 102 7.45 -9.70 -0.12
CA GLY A 102 7.56 -10.34 -1.43
C GLY A 102 7.40 -9.34 -2.58
N ASP A 103 6.54 -9.69 -3.52
CA ASP A 103 6.21 -8.94 -4.74
C ASP A 103 5.00 -8.01 -4.59
N GLN A 104 4.48 -7.86 -3.36
CA GLN A 104 3.38 -6.94 -3.07
C GLN A 104 3.72 -5.50 -3.48
N LYS A 105 2.72 -4.83 -4.05
CA LYS A 105 2.81 -3.43 -4.48
C LYS A 105 1.82 -2.55 -3.71
N PRO A 106 2.18 -1.30 -3.44
CA PRO A 106 1.23 -0.32 -2.91
C PRO A 106 0.06 -0.08 -3.88
N TYR A 107 -1.08 0.36 -3.32
CA TYR A 107 -2.31 0.72 -4.05
C TYR A 107 -2.33 2.19 -4.49
#